data_AF-A0A7C7X5R1-F1
#
_entry.id   AF-A0A7C7X5R1-F1
#
_cell.length_a   1.000
_cell.length_b   1.000
_cell.length_c   1.000
_cell.angle_alpha   90.00
_cell.angle_beta   90.00
_cell.angle_gamma   90.00
#
_symmetry.space_group_name_H-M   'P 1'
#
loop_
_entity.id
_entity.type
_entity.pdbx_description
1 polymer ?
#
loop_
_entity_poly.entity_id
_entity_poly.type
_entity_poly.pdbx_seq_one_letter_code
_entity_poly.pdbx_strand_id
1 'polypeptide(L)'
;MGRWLDFESNPWGQEVLQGVSLELMYLAIGLAVLFVAGHWFWYRSRGFSEHEEPADVQGSVAGLPERIVRHTLPSRIFHWTMAASMLVLLITAFVPLLGLEFAWVTIHWIAGAVLILTIIYHVIHSIVWQDFWSMMSMGAKDFREGLGHFRHLLSSKSPEPEKPGKYPFDHRMYHWGIVVTSLAAIVTGVFMTLRIKTPFWEPNAYYPLVDQAVSGLNELGEPAITLQPGAATGLVFVLHGIAGVLLILMVASHIYFAIRPDKRWFTWSMIRGWIDREHYLAHFDPDKWSVGDGTIQENPPGGAIADSTVSAPRVDD
;
A
#
# COMPACT_ATOMS: atom_id res chain seq x y z
N MET A 1 27.66 1.50 16.85
CA MET A 1 26.60 2.43 16.38
C MET A 1 26.19 1.91 15.01
N GLY A 2 24.92 1.58 14.78
CA GLY A 2 24.50 0.91 13.54
C GLY A 2 24.75 1.80 12.31
N ARG A 3 25.28 1.22 11.24
CA ARG A 3 25.49 1.90 9.96
C ARG A 3 24.17 1.85 9.21
N TRP A 4 23.44 2.97 9.10
CA TRP A 4 22.11 3.00 8.46
C TRP A 4 22.15 3.27 6.95
N LEU A 5 23.18 4.00 6.50
CA LEU A 5 23.43 4.35 5.11
C LEU A 5 24.79 3.83 4.69
N ASP A 6 24.89 3.40 3.44
CA ASP A 6 26.15 2.95 2.85
C ASP A 6 26.78 4.06 2.01
N PHE A 7 28.09 4.23 2.18
CA PHE A 7 28.92 5.18 1.44
C PHE A 7 30.07 4.42 0.78
N GLU A 8 30.48 4.87 -0.40
CA GLU A 8 31.62 4.33 -1.14
C GLU A 8 32.55 5.46 -1.58
N SER A 9 33.86 5.21 -1.56
CA SER A 9 34.84 6.18 -2.06
C SER A 9 34.87 6.15 -3.59
N ASN A 10 34.65 7.31 -4.21
CA ASN A 10 34.82 7.44 -5.66
C ASN A 10 36.33 7.42 -6.05
N PRO A 11 36.66 7.37 -7.35
CA PRO A 11 38.07 7.34 -7.81
C PRO A 11 38.93 8.55 -7.39
N TRP A 12 38.31 9.62 -6.88
CA TRP A 12 38.96 10.83 -6.38
C TRP A 12 39.04 10.87 -4.85
N GLY A 13 38.70 9.77 -4.16
CA GLY A 13 38.77 9.65 -2.71
C GLY A 13 37.66 10.39 -1.96
N GLN A 14 36.59 10.81 -2.65
CA GLN A 14 35.44 11.44 -2.01
C GLN A 14 34.41 10.37 -1.64
N GLU A 15 33.84 10.46 -0.44
CA GLU A 15 32.72 9.60 -0.05
C GLU A 15 31.44 10.01 -0.78
N VAL A 16 30.79 9.03 -1.40
CA VAL A 16 29.54 9.20 -2.13
C VAL A 16 28.49 8.27 -1.52
N LEU A 17 27.27 8.79 -1.37
CA LEU A 17 26.14 8.04 -0.85
C LEU A 17 25.73 6.95 -1.87
N GLN A 18 25.66 5.69 -1.43
CA GLN A 18 25.34 4.55 -2.28
C GLN A 18 23.91 4.06 -2.09
N GLY A 19 23.39 4.11 -0.86
CA GLY A 19 22.05 3.61 -0.57
C GLY A 19 21.80 3.34 0.91
N VAL A 20 20.72 2.60 1.19
CA VAL A 20 20.44 2.08 2.53
C VAL A 20 21.35 0.91 2.86
N SER A 21 21.74 0.81 4.12
CA SER A 21 22.57 -0.28 4.62
C SER A 21 21.84 -1.61 4.71
N LEU A 22 22.62 -2.70 4.69
CA LEU A 22 22.15 -4.04 5.01
C LEU A 22 21.65 -4.16 6.47
N GLU A 23 22.26 -3.43 7.41
CA GLU A 23 21.83 -3.42 8.82
C GLU A 23 20.40 -2.86 8.99
N LEU A 24 20.07 -1.78 8.28
CA LEU A 24 18.70 -1.24 8.25
C LEU A 24 17.71 -2.26 7.69
N MET A 25 18.14 -3.04 6.70
CA MET A 25 17.35 -4.12 6.11
C MET A 25 17.04 -5.22 7.13
N TYR A 26 18.06 -5.72 7.82
CA TYR A 26 17.89 -6.75 8.84
C TYR A 26 17.06 -6.24 10.01
N LEU A 27 17.21 -4.97 10.38
CA LEU A 27 16.33 -4.34 11.36
C LEU A 27 14.87 -4.37 10.90
N ALA A 28 14.58 -4.00 9.65
CA ALA A 28 13.22 -4.02 9.12
C ALA A 28 12.60 -5.43 9.15
N ILE A 29 13.35 -6.45 8.73
CA ILE A 29 12.90 -7.85 8.79
C ILE A 29 12.68 -8.27 10.24
N GLY A 30 13.62 -7.93 11.14
CA GLY A 30 13.50 -8.20 12.57
C GLY A 30 12.25 -7.55 13.18
N LEU A 31 11.99 -6.28 12.86
CA LEU A 31 10.80 -5.55 13.29
C LEU A 31 9.50 -6.16 12.72
N ALA A 32 9.49 -6.62 11.47
CA ALA A 32 8.35 -7.33 10.89
C ALA A 32 8.06 -8.63 11.66
N VAL A 33 9.10 -9.43 11.95
CA VAL A 33 8.96 -10.69 12.71
C VAL A 33 8.50 -10.41 14.14
N LEU A 34 9.10 -9.42 14.81
CA LEU A 34 8.72 -9.01 16.16
C LEU A 34 7.27 -8.50 16.21
N PHE A 35 6.84 -7.72 15.22
CA PHE A 35 5.46 -7.26 15.10
C PHE A 35 4.50 -8.44 14.95
N VAL A 36 4.77 -9.35 14.00
CA VAL A 36 3.92 -10.54 13.76
C VAL A 36 3.84 -11.42 15.00
N ALA A 37 4.97 -11.75 15.63
CA ALA A 37 5.02 -12.59 16.81
C ALA A 37 4.37 -11.92 18.03
N GLY A 38 4.67 -10.63 18.24
CA GLY A 38 4.10 -9.84 19.34
C GLY A 38 2.60 -9.67 19.19
N HIS A 39 2.12 -9.31 18.00
CA HIS A 39 0.69 -9.20 17.72
C HIS A 39 0.00 -10.57 17.85
N TRP A 40 0.62 -11.66 17.39
CA TRP A 40 0.07 -13.00 17.54
C TRP A 40 -0.07 -13.40 19.02
N PHE A 41 0.95 -13.16 19.85
CA PHE A 41 0.89 -13.43 21.28
C PHE A 41 -0.18 -12.56 21.98
N TRP A 42 -0.23 -11.27 21.67
CA TRP A 42 -1.25 -10.35 22.19
C TRP A 42 -2.66 -10.80 21.81
N TYR A 43 -2.89 -11.14 20.54
CA TYR A 43 -4.16 -11.63 20.02
C TYR A 43 -4.60 -12.91 20.75
N ARG A 44 -3.67 -13.86 20.95
CA ARG A 44 -3.95 -15.10 21.69
C ARG A 44 -4.25 -14.83 23.17
N SER A 45 -3.52 -13.91 23.81
CA SER A 45 -3.72 -13.55 25.22
C SER A 45 -5.08 -12.88 25.49
N ARG A 46 -5.65 -12.22 24.47
CA ARG A 46 -6.97 -11.59 24.53
C ARG A 46 -8.13 -12.56 24.33
N GLY A 47 -7.86 -13.84 24.04
CA GLY A 47 -8.90 -14.86 23.92
C GLY A 47 -9.76 -14.71 22.66
N PHE A 48 -9.28 -14.03 21.61
CA PHE A 48 -9.96 -13.97 20.28
C PHE A 48 -10.00 -15.33 19.55
N SER A 49 -9.89 -16.43 20.27
CA SER A 49 -9.69 -17.79 19.78
C SER A 49 -10.96 -18.59 19.87
N GLU A 50 -12.04 -18.14 19.24
CA GLU A 50 -13.17 -18.96 18.81
C GLU A 50 -14.07 -18.06 17.97
N HIS A 51 -14.71 -18.65 16.96
CA HIS A 51 -15.61 -17.98 16.05
C HIS A 51 -16.46 -16.94 16.80
N GLU A 52 -16.31 -15.65 16.45
CA GLU A 52 -17.48 -14.77 16.46
C GLU A 52 -18.41 -15.38 15.42
N GLU A 53 -19.14 -16.43 15.83
CA GLU A 53 -20.36 -16.84 15.16
C GLU A 53 -21.15 -15.55 15.01
N PRO A 54 -21.47 -15.13 13.78
CA PRO A 54 -22.27 -13.94 13.58
C PRO A 54 -23.52 -14.12 14.43
N ALA A 55 -23.62 -13.35 15.52
CA ALA A 55 -24.69 -13.48 16.50
C ALA A 55 -26.00 -13.58 15.72
N ASP A 56 -26.73 -14.67 15.90
CA ASP A 56 -27.84 -15.12 15.08
C ASP A 56 -28.65 -13.95 14.47
N VAL A 57 -28.19 -13.40 13.34
CA VAL A 57 -28.87 -12.30 12.65
C VAL A 57 -29.94 -12.96 11.78
N GLN A 58 -30.82 -13.73 12.43
CA GLN A 58 -32.15 -14.10 11.95
C GLN A 58 -33.06 -12.86 12.01
N GLY A 59 -32.56 -11.73 11.53
CA GLY A 59 -33.37 -10.63 11.05
C GLY A 59 -33.35 -10.73 9.54
N SER A 60 -34.35 -11.38 8.96
CA SER A 60 -34.58 -11.37 7.52
C SER A 60 -34.75 -9.92 7.06
N VAL A 61 -33.65 -9.24 6.71
CA VAL A 61 -33.74 -8.02 5.92
C VAL A 61 -34.18 -8.48 4.54
N ALA A 62 -35.49 -8.42 4.31
CA ALA A 62 -36.12 -8.84 3.06
C ALA A 62 -35.39 -8.16 1.89
N GLY A 63 -34.87 -8.95 0.95
CA GLY A 63 -34.20 -8.45 -0.27
C GLY A 63 -32.69 -8.60 -0.35
N LEU A 64 -31.99 -9.06 0.71
CA LEU A 64 -30.54 -9.31 0.62
C LEU A 64 -30.22 -10.72 0.09
N PRO A 65 -29.35 -10.85 -0.93
CA PRO A 65 -28.92 -12.16 -1.43
C PRO A 65 -28.11 -12.93 -0.37
N GLU A 66 -28.02 -14.24 -0.51
CA GLU A 66 -27.18 -15.08 0.36
C GLU A 66 -25.68 -14.72 0.21
N ARG A 67 -25.26 -14.42 -1.01
CA ARG A 67 -23.88 -14.03 -1.35
C ARG A 67 -23.84 -12.61 -1.87
N ILE A 68 -23.04 -11.79 -1.22
CA ILE A 68 -22.86 -10.38 -1.56
C ILE A 68 -21.52 -10.22 -2.26
N VAL A 69 -21.55 -9.73 -3.50
CA VAL A 69 -20.32 -9.47 -4.26
C VAL A 69 -19.55 -8.33 -3.59
N ARG A 70 -18.31 -8.60 -3.21
CA ARG A 70 -17.40 -7.61 -2.61
C ARG A 70 -16.35 -7.14 -3.61
N HIS A 71 -15.84 -8.06 -4.42
CA HIS A 71 -14.78 -7.83 -5.40
C HIS A 71 -15.14 -8.44 -6.75
N THR A 72 -15.18 -7.59 -7.79
CA THR A 72 -15.39 -8.03 -9.17
C THR A 72 -14.23 -8.92 -9.64
N LEU A 73 -14.45 -9.75 -10.68
CA LEU A 73 -13.38 -10.58 -11.25
C LEU A 73 -12.17 -9.73 -11.72
N PRO A 74 -12.34 -8.62 -12.46
CA PRO A 74 -11.23 -7.76 -12.83
C PRO A 74 -10.45 -7.27 -11.60
N SER A 75 -11.15 -6.73 -10.59
CA SER A 75 -10.52 -6.27 -9.33
C SER A 75 -9.66 -7.35 -8.67
N ARG A 76 -10.11 -8.61 -8.69
CA ARG A 76 -9.33 -9.74 -8.17
C ARG A 76 -8.08 -10.04 -8.98
N ILE A 77 -8.20 -10.08 -10.30
CA ILE A 77 -7.06 -10.32 -11.19
C ILE A 77 -6.00 -9.24 -10.97
N PHE A 78 -6.37 -7.96 -10.93
CA PHE A 78 -5.40 -6.88 -10.75
C PHE A 78 -4.72 -6.94 -9.40
N HIS A 79 -5.46 -7.19 -8.32
CA HIS A 79 -4.85 -7.37 -7.01
C HIS A 79 -3.85 -8.52 -6.99
N TRP A 80 -4.19 -9.70 -7.52
CA TRP A 80 -3.28 -10.85 -7.51
C TRP A 80 -2.05 -10.63 -8.38
N THR A 81 -2.20 -9.92 -9.52
CA THR A 81 -1.06 -9.47 -10.33
C THR A 81 -0.16 -8.51 -9.55
N MET A 82 -0.74 -7.49 -8.89
CA MET A 82 0.02 -6.55 -8.07
C MET A 82 0.73 -7.26 -6.90
N ALA A 83 0.05 -8.20 -6.23
CA ALA A 83 0.61 -8.98 -5.13
C ALA A 83 1.78 -9.85 -5.59
N ALA A 84 1.64 -10.55 -6.73
CA ALA A 84 2.72 -11.34 -7.31
C ALA A 84 3.93 -10.48 -7.68
N SER A 85 3.72 -9.35 -8.37
CA SER A 85 4.79 -8.42 -8.71
C SER A 85 5.48 -7.85 -7.47
N MET A 86 4.71 -7.47 -6.45
CA MET A 86 5.25 -6.96 -5.18
C MET A 86 6.13 -8.00 -4.49
N LEU A 87 5.68 -9.26 -4.41
CA LEU A 87 6.49 -10.34 -3.84
C LEU A 87 7.79 -10.57 -4.64
N VAL A 88 7.72 -10.55 -5.97
CA VAL A 88 8.93 -10.67 -6.82
C VAL A 88 9.88 -9.50 -6.60
N LEU A 89 9.39 -8.27 -6.54
CA LEU A 89 10.20 -7.08 -6.27
C LEU A 89 10.90 -7.15 -4.93
N LEU A 90 10.17 -7.52 -3.86
CA LEU A 90 10.74 -7.71 -2.54
C LEU A 90 11.80 -8.82 -2.59
N ILE A 91 11.47 -10.02 -3.06
CA ILE A 91 12.42 -11.14 -3.15
C ILE A 91 13.69 -10.76 -3.93
N THR A 92 13.55 -10.13 -5.09
CA THR A 92 14.69 -9.74 -5.94
C THR A 92 15.51 -8.60 -5.35
N ALA A 93 14.95 -7.77 -4.47
CA ALA A 93 15.70 -6.77 -3.71
C ALA A 93 16.54 -7.39 -2.57
N PHE A 94 16.11 -8.53 -1.99
CA PHE A 94 16.76 -9.13 -0.82
C PHE A 94 17.65 -10.34 -1.11
N VAL A 95 17.23 -11.24 -1.99
CA VAL A 95 17.94 -12.50 -2.26
C VAL A 95 19.40 -12.29 -2.70
N PRO A 96 19.75 -11.27 -3.53
CA PRO A 96 21.14 -10.99 -3.87
C PRO A 96 22.01 -10.64 -2.65
N LEU A 97 21.42 -10.03 -1.61
CA LEU A 97 22.12 -9.68 -0.38
C LEU A 97 22.48 -10.92 0.46
N LEU A 98 21.89 -12.09 0.17
CA LEU A 98 22.24 -13.38 0.77
C LEU A 98 23.41 -14.07 0.05
N GLY A 99 24.02 -13.41 -0.93
CA GLY A 99 25.12 -13.96 -1.74
C GLY A 99 24.66 -14.91 -2.85
N LEU A 100 23.36 -14.93 -3.17
CA LEU A 100 22.82 -15.74 -4.25
C LEU A 100 22.87 -14.95 -5.57
N GLU A 101 23.70 -15.41 -6.50
CA GLU A 101 23.88 -14.80 -7.81
C GLU A 101 22.83 -15.31 -8.81
N PHE A 102 22.01 -14.40 -9.33
CA PHE A 102 21.07 -14.65 -10.42
C PHE A 102 20.76 -13.33 -11.14
N ALA A 103 20.02 -13.37 -12.25
CA ALA A 103 19.64 -12.18 -13.04
C ALA A 103 18.56 -11.31 -12.34
N TRP A 104 18.77 -10.99 -11.07
CA TRP A 104 17.82 -10.31 -10.20
C TRP A 104 17.44 -8.93 -10.74
N VAL A 105 18.40 -8.16 -11.29
CA VAL A 105 18.14 -6.83 -11.84
C VAL A 105 17.11 -6.93 -12.96
N THR A 106 17.30 -7.87 -13.89
CA THR A 106 16.39 -8.10 -15.02
C THR A 106 14.99 -8.46 -14.55
N ILE A 107 14.89 -9.37 -13.57
CA ILE A 107 13.60 -9.78 -13.01
C ILE A 107 12.93 -8.62 -12.27
N HIS A 108 13.71 -7.85 -11.50
CA HIS A 108 13.22 -6.75 -10.68
C HIS A 108 12.60 -5.64 -11.53
N TRP A 109 13.30 -5.14 -12.55
CA TRP A 109 12.75 -4.05 -13.36
C TRP A 109 11.55 -4.51 -14.22
N ILE A 110 11.53 -5.77 -14.69
CA ILE A 110 10.37 -6.33 -15.40
C ILE A 110 9.16 -6.42 -14.46
N ALA A 111 9.33 -6.95 -13.25
CA ALA A 111 8.27 -6.99 -12.25
C ALA A 111 7.78 -5.58 -11.87
N GLY A 112 8.70 -4.62 -11.78
CA GLY A 112 8.41 -3.20 -11.56
C GLY A 112 7.55 -2.62 -12.68
N ALA A 113 7.90 -2.87 -13.94
CA ALA A 113 7.09 -2.43 -15.09
C ALA A 113 5.68 -3.05 -15.07
N VAL A 114 5.56 -4.35 -14.80
CA VAL A 114 4.25 -5.03 -14.65
C VAL A 114 3.43 -4.41 -13.51
N LEU A 115 4.06 -4.14 -12.37
CA LEU A 115 3.40 -3.50 -11.23
C LEU A 115 2.90 -2.09 -11.61
N ILE A 116 3.74 -1.27 -12.25
CA ILE A 116 3.38 0.09 -12.68
C ILE A 116 2.20 0.06 -13.64
N LEU A 117 2.23 -0.79 -14.68
CA LEU A 117 1.12 -0.92 -15.63
C LEU A 117 -0.18 -1.36 -14.95
N THR A 118 -0.09 -2.28 -14.00
CA THR A 118 -1.26 -2.76 -13.24
C THR A 118 -1.81 -1.66 -12.32
N ILE A 119 -0.94 -0.86 -11.69
CA ILE A 119 -1.35 0.28 -10.85
C ILE A 119 -2.01 1.36 -11.70
N ILE A 120 -1.49 1.70 -12.88
CA ILE A 120 -2.11 2.67 -13.79
C ILE A 120 -3.53 2.20 -14.14
N TYR A 121 -3.67 0.93 -14.53
CA TYR A 121 -4.99 0.35 -14.77
C TYR A 121 -5.87 0.46 -13.52
N HIS A 122 -5.36 0.08 -12.34
CA HIS A 122 -6.11 0.10 -11.08
C HIS A 122 -6.62 1.50 -10.74
N VAL A 123 -5.80 2.53 -10.92
CA VAL A 123 -6.17 3.94 -10.68
C VAL A 123 -7.26 4.38 -11.65
N ILE A 124 -7.08 4.15 -12.96
CA ILE A 124 -8.09 4.49 -13.97
C ILE A 124 -9.41 3.76 -13.69
N HIS A 125 -9.34 2.45 -13.42
CA HIS A 125 -10.50 1.64 -13.10
C HIS A 125 -11.23 2.16 -11.85
N SER A 126 -10.46 2.54 -10.82
CA SER A 126 -11.03 3.00 -9.56
C SER A 126 -11.68 4.38 -9.68
N ILE A 127 -11.13 5.28 -10.49
CA ILE A 127 -11.70 6.62 -10.71
C ILE A 127 -12.97 6.56 -11.56
N VAL A 128 -12.99 5.70 -12.58
CA VAL A 128 -14.05 5.71 -13.60
C VAL A 128 -15.18 4.73 -13.29
N TRP A 129 -14.90 3.58 -12.66
CA TRP A 129 -15.91 2.52 -12.42
C TRP A 129 -16.13 2.17 -10.95
N GLN A 130 -15.39 2.76 -10.00
CA GLN A 130 -15.57 2.47 -8.58
C GLN A 130 -15.73 3.76 -7.79
N ASP A 131 -16.12 3.62 -6.53
CA ASP A 131 -16.21 4.73 -5.58
C ASP A 131 -14.81 5.08 -5.04
N PHE A 132 -14.01 5.77 -5.85
CA PHE A 132 -12.65 6.23 -5.51
C PHE A 132 -12.60 7.01 -4.18
N TRP A 133 -13.59 7.87 -3.96
CA TRP A 133 -13.64 8.73 -2.78
C TRP A 133 -13.91 7.95 -1.50
N SER A 134 -14.67 6.85 -1.54
CA SER A 134 -14.85 5.98 -0.36
C SER A 134 -13.55 5.38 0.20
N MET A 135 -12.53 5.21 -0.65
CA MET A 135 -11.22 4.73 -0.22
C MET A 135 -10.30 5.88 0.19
N MET A 136 -10.36 7.01 -0.52
CA MET A 136 -9.45 8.15 -0.32
C MET A 136 -9.91 9.15 0.73
N SER A 137 -11.14 9.05 1.24
CA SER A 137 -11.66 9.94 2.29
C SER A 137 -10.87 9.81 3.60
N MET A 138 -10.42 10.96 4.11
CA MET A 138 -9.73 11.07 5.39
C MET A 138 -10.11 12.39 6.08
N GLY A 139 -11.42 12.59 6.25
CA GLY A 139 -12.00 13.78 6.87
C GLY A 139 -12.00 13.72 8.40
N ALA A 140 -12.47 14.81 9.03
CA ALA A 140 -12.57 14.89 10.48
C ALA A 140 -13.50 13.81 11.09
N LYS A 141 -14.51 13.36 10.35
CA LYS A 141 -15.41 12.26 10.76
C LYS A 141 -14.67 10.92 10.78
N ASP A 142 -13.91 10.62 9.73
CA ASP A 142 -13.11 9.40 9.63
C ASP A 142 -12.05 9.32 10.73
N PHE A 143 -11.42 10.44 11.06
CA PHE A 143 -10.45 10.49 12.16
C PHE A 143 -11.10 10.21 13.52
N ARG A 144 -12.33 10.68 13.75
CA ARG A 144 -13.09 10.39 14.98
C ARG A 144 -13.48 8.92 15.06
N GLU A 145 -13.89 8.30 13.95
CA GLU A 145 -14.11 6.85 13.83
C GLU A 145 -12.83 6.10 14.22
N GLY A 146 -11.70 6.43 13.58
CA GLY A 146 -10.40 5.82 13.88
C GLY A 146 -9.97 5.96 15.34
N LEU A 147 -10.17 7.13 15.94
CA LEU A 147 -9.86 7.35 17.35
C LEU A 147 -10.78 6.54 18.29
N GLY A 148 -12.06 6.37 17.93
CA GLY A 148 -12.99 5.50 18.63
C GLY A 148 -12.54 4.04 18.62
N HIS A 149 -12.20 3.53 17.43
CA HIS A 149 -11.65 2.17 17.26
C HIS A 149 -10.37 1.98 18.09
N PHE A 150 -9.44 2.94 18.02
CA PHE A 150 -8.19 2.88 18.77
C PHE A 150 -8.41 2.86 20.30
N ARG A 151 -9.34 3.68 20.81
CA ARG A 151 -9.71 3.69 22.23
C ARG A 151 -10.31 2.35 22.67
N HIS A 152 -11.17 1.76 21.85
CA HIS A 152 -11.76 0.45 22.10
C HIS A 152 -10.71 -0.67 22.10
N LEU A 153 -9.73 -0.62 21.20
CA LEU A 153 -8.60 -1.57 21.18
C LEU A 153 -7.75 -1.50 22.46
N LEU A 154 -7.53 -0.29 22.99
CA LEU A 154 -6.80 -0.09 24.24
C LEU A 154 -7.62 -0.49 25.47
N SER A 155 -8.93 -0.26 25.44
CA SER A 155 -9.84 -0.55 26.55
C SER A 155 -11.15 -1.10 26.05
N SER A 156 -11.39 -2.39 26.31
CA SER A 156 -12.65 -3.08 26.01
C SER A 156 -13.86 -2.53 26.79
N LYS A 157 -13.65 -1.56 27.69
CA LYS A 157 -14.72 -0.84 28.41
C LYS A 157 -15.24 0.38 27.64
N SER A 158 -14.56 0.80 26.57
CA SER A 158 -15.05 1.87 25.71
C SER A 158 -16.22 1.37 24.85
N PRO A 159 -17.19 2.24 24.49
CA PRO A 159 -18.31 1.85 23.63
C PRO A 159 -17.84 1.12 22.37
N GLU A 160 -18.64 0.15 21.93
CA GLU A 160 -18.38 -0.54 20.66
C GLU A 160 -18.39 0.49 19.53
N PRO A 161 -17.34 0.52 18.68
CA PRO A 161 -17.30 1.45 17.56
C PRO A 161 -18.45 1.21 16.57
N GLU A 162 -18.90 2.26 15.91
CA GLU A 162 -19.92 2.12 14.86
C GLU A 162 -19.45 1.16 13.76
N LYS A 163 -20.36 0.34 13.24
CA LYS A 163 -20.05 -0.51 12.10
C LYS A 163 -19.60 0.35 10.90
N PRO A 164 -18.52 -0.03 10.21
CA PRO A 164 -18.01 0.71 9.06
C PRO A 164 -18.84 0.45 7.79
N GLY A 165 -18.66 1.30 6.78
CA GLY A 165 -19.06 0.98 5.41
C GLY A 165 -18.11 -0.04 4.76
N LYS A 166 -18.10 -0.14 3.42
CA LYS A 166 -17.32 -1.15 2.68
C LYS A 166 -15.84 -1.24 3.08
N TYR A 167 -15.23 -0.09 3.33
CA TYR A 167 -13.82 0.06 3.74
C TYR A 167 -13.74 0.69 5.12
N PRO A 168 -13.37 -0.07 6.17
CA PRO A 168 -13.10 0.46 7.51
C PRO A 168 -11.92 1.45 7.54
N PHE A 169 -11.84 2.29 8.58
CA PHE A 169 -10.79 3.32 8.70
C PHE A 169 -9.36 2.78 8.59
N ASP A 170 -9.07 1.65 9.22
CA ASP A 170 -7.76 0.99 9.19
C ASP A 170 -7.36 0.53 7.78
N HIS A 171 -8.34 0.10 6.97
CA HIS A 171 -8.11 -0.23 5.56
C HIS A 171 -7.76 1.03 4.74
N ARG A 172 -8.48 2.14 4.97
CA ARG A 172 -8.21 3.43 4.31
C ARG A 172 -6.83 3.97 4.69
N MET A 173 -6.47 3.88 5.98
CA MET A 173 -5.14 4.27 6.47
C MET A 173 -4.02 3.42 5.85
N TYR A 174 -4.21 2.10 5.79
CA TYR A 174 -3.27 1.22 5.09
C TYR A 174 -3.14 1.59 3.61
N HIS A 175 -4.26 1.90 2.94
CA HIS A 175 -4.26 2.33 1.55
C HIS A 175 -3.47 3.63 1.34
N TRP A 176 -3.65 4.63 2.19
CA TRP A 176 -2.85 5.85 2.14
C TRP A 176 -1.34 5.57 2.33
N GLY A 177 -1.00 4.74 3.32
CA GLY A 177 0.39 4.35 3.54
C GLY A 177 1.00 3.62 2.33
N ILE A 178 0.26 2.70 1.71
CA ILE A 178 0.77 1.92 0.57
C ILE A 178 0.86 2.80 -0.68
N VAL A 179 -0.07 3.75 -0.88
CA VAL A 179 -0.01 4.72 -1.98
C VAL A 179 1.24 5.58 -1.88
N VAL A 180 1.49 6.21 -0.72
CA VAL A 180 2.65 7.10 -0.54
C VAL A 180 3.95 6.32 -0.72
N THR A 181 4.07 5.17 -0.06
CA THR A 181 5.29 4.36 -0.09
C THR A 181 5.55 3.78 -1.47
N SER A 182 4.51 3.24 -2.13
CA SER A 182 4.66 2.67 -3.48
C SER A 182 4.93 3.75 -4.51
N LEU A 183 4.34 4.94 -4.39
CA LEU A 183 4.64 6.04 -5.31
C LEU A 183 6.09 6.48 -5.19
N ALA A 184 6.62 6.59 -3.96
CA ALA A 184 8.03 6.87 -3.74
C ALA A 184 8.93 5.79 -4.38
N ALA A 185 8.61 4.51 -4.20
CA ALA A 185 9.33 3.39 -4.82
C ALA A 185 9.23 3.41 -6.36
N ILE A 186 8.07 3.71 -6.93
CA ILE A 186 7.85 3.78 -8.38
C ILE A 186 8.67 4.92 -8.98
N VAL A 187 8.55 6.13 -8.44
CA VAL A 187 9.24 7.31 -8.98
C VAL A 187 10.75 7.09 -8.94
N THR A 188 11.28 6.67 -7.79
CA THR A 188 12.72 6.39 -7.65
C THR A 188 13.16 5.21 -8.51
N GLY A 189 12.37 4.13 -8.58
CA GLY A 189 12.65 2.96 -9.39
C GLY A 189 12.72 3.29 -10.88
N VAL A 190 11.81 4.12 -11.39
CA VAL A 190 11.85 4.62 -12.78
C VAL A 190 13.16 5.36 -13.05
N PHE A 191 13.59 6.26 -12.17
CA PHE A 191 14.89 6.92 -12.32
C PHE A 191 16.07 5.91 -12.29
N MET A 192 16.00 4.89 -11.43
CA MET A 192 17.02 3.84 -11.40
C MET A 192 17.07 3.02 -12.70
N THR A 193 15.94 2.81 -13.39
CA THR A 193 15.95 2.08 -14.68
C THR A 193 16.70 2.81 -15.79
N LEU A 194 16.84 4.14 -15.71
CA LEU A 194 17.63 4.94 -16.66
C LEU A 194 19.15 4.64 -16.57
N ARG A 195 19.59 3.94 -15.53
CA ARG A 195 20.99 3.52 -15.32
C ARG A 195 21.32 2.14 -15.89
N ILE A 196 20.32 1.41 -16.37
CA ILE A 196 20.51 0.05 -16.89
C ILE A 196 20.05 -0.02 -18.33
N LYS A 197 20.64 -0.95 -19.08
CA LYS A 197 20.23 -1.24 -20.44
C LYS A 197 18.88 -1.95 -20.42
N THR A 198 17.91 -1.38 -21.12
CA THR A 198 16.59 -1.98 -21.35
C THR A 198 16.35 -2.08 -22.86
N PRO A 199 15.30 -2.78 -23.33
CA PRO A 199 14.92 -2.74 -24.74
C PRO A 199 14.53 -1.34 -25.26
N PHE A 200 14.27 -0.39 -24.35
CA PHE A 200 13.73 0.93 -24.68
C PHE A 200 14.79 2.04 -24.62
N TRP A 201 15.87 1.86 -23.85
CA TRP A 201 16.95 2.84 -23.71
C TRP A 201 18.28 2.19 -23.27
N GLU A 202 19.37 2.89 -23.59
CA GLU A 202 20.72 2.59 -23.09
C GLU A 202 21.03 3.48 -21.88
N PRO A 203 21.89 3.04 -20.92
CA PRO A 203 22.33 3.88 -19.83
C PRO A 203 22.99 5.16 -20.32
N ASN A 204 22.58 6.30 -19.78
CA ASN A 204 23.14 7.59 -20.16
C ASN A 204 23.36 8.50 -18.94
N ALA A 205 24.57 9.01 -18.78
CA ALA A 205 24.95 9.92 -17.70
C ALA A 205 24.28 11.31 -17.79
N TYR A 206 23.66 11.64 -18.94
CA TYR A 206 22.92 12.89 -19.13
C TYR A 206 21.45 12.82 -18.67
N TYR A 207 20.97 11.65 -18.22
CA TYR A 207 19.60 11.54 -17.71
C TYR A 207 19.42 12.26 -16.37
N PRO A 208 18.26 12.90 -16.12
CA PRO A 208 18.02 13.61 -14.86
C PRO A 208 18.07 12.65 -13.68
N LEU A 209 18.68 13.08 -12.56
CA LEU A 209 18.85 12.30 -11.32
C LEU A 209 19.63 10.98 -11.46
N VAL A 210 20.21 10.74 -12.64
CA VAL A 210 21.28 9.78 -12.89
C VAL A 210 22.53 10.63 -13.05
N ASP A 211 23.33 10.76 -12.00
CA ASP A 211 24.37 11.79 -11.99
C ASP A 211 25.26 11.73 -13.23
N GLN A 212 25.42 12.92 -13.82
CA GLN A 212 26.56 13.28 -14.62
C GLN A 212 27.81 13.08 -13.75
N ALA A 213 28.74 12.26 -14.22
CA ALA A 213 30.13 12.60 -13.98
C ALA A 213 30.33 13.97 -14.65
N VAL A 214 30.27 15.06 -13.87
CA VAL A 214 30.87 16.32 -14.32
C VAL A 214 32.35 16.02 -14.38
N SER A 215 32.82 15.54 -15.54
CA SER A 215 34.15 15.88 -16.00
C SER A 215 34.25 17.38 -15.81
N GLY A 216 35.15 17.80 -14.93
CA GLY A 216 35.26 19.17 -14.48
C GLY A 216 35.18 20.16 -15.64
N LEU A 217 34.51 21.26 -15.34
CA LEU A 217 34.50 22.51 -16.08
C LEU A 217 33.60 22.55 -17.34
N ASN A 218 32.89 23.68 -17.49
CA ASN A 218 32.21 24.03 -18.74
C ASN A 218 33.23 24.35 -19.87
N GLU A 219 32.73 24.71 -21.06
CA GLU A 219 33.57 25.13 -22.21
C GLU A 219 34.50 26.32 -21.91
N LEU A 220 34.31 26.99 -20.77
CA LEU A 220 35.08 28.15 -20.29
C LEU A 220 36.03 27.81 -19.12
N GLY A 221 36.10 26.56 -18.65
CA GLY A 221 36.98 26.22 -17.53
C GLY A 221 36.39 26.52 -16.14
N GLU A 222 35.08 26.74 -16.00
CA GLU A 222 34.41 27.12 -14.75
C GLU A 222 33.51 25.99 -14.19
N PRO A 223 33.41 25.82 -12.86
CA PRO A 223 32.51 24.84 -12.25
C PRO A 223 31.04 25.25 -12.46
N ALA A 224 30.34 24.55 -13.36
CA ALA A 224 28.90 24.73 -13.54
C ALA A 224 28.13 23.97 -12.45
N ILE A 225 27.35 24.70 -11.64
CA ILE A 225 26.37 24.26 -10.62
C ILE A 225 26.60 22.85 -10.05
N THR A 226 27.30 22.81 -8.91
CA THR A 226 27.75 21.61 -8.21
C THR A 226 26.64 20.94 -7.39
N LEU A 227 25.90 20.01 -7.99
CA LEU A 227 25.52 18.80 -7.25
C LEU A 227 26.77 17.91 -7.26
N GLN A 228 27.21 17.46 -6.08
CA GLN A 228 28.38 16.59 -5.95
C GLN A 228 28.18 15.34 -6.85
N PRO A 229 29.15 14.94 -7.69
CA PRO A 229 28.99 13.79 -8.58
C PRO A 229 28.54 12.56 -7.77
N GLY A 230 27.33 12.07 -8.04
CA GLY A 230 26.75 10.90 -7.36
C GLY A 230 25.73 11.19 -6.24
N ALA A 231 25.55 12.45 -5.83
CA ALA A 231 24.65 12.78 -4.72
C ALA A 231 23.16 12.63 -5.07
N ALA A 232 22.74 13.00 -6.29
CA ALA A 232 21.35 12.87 -6.71
C ALA A 232 20.97 11.39 -6.88
N THR A 233 21.89 10.61 -7.47
CA THR A 233 21.75 9.17 -7.60
C THR A 233 21.69 8.52 -6.21
N GLY A 234 22.65 8.83 -5.33
CA GLY A 234 22.70 8.26 -3.99
C GLY A 234 21.41 8.50 -3.23
N LEU A 235 20.84 9.71 -3.36
CA LEU A 235 19.54 10.03 -2.79
C LEU A 235 18.41 9.19 -3.38
N VAL A 236 18.37 8.99 -4.70
CA VAL A 236 17.39 8.11 -5.35
C VAL A 236 17.46 6.70 -4.79
N PHE A 237 18.67 6.14 -4.65
CA PHE A 237 18.87 4.79 -4.08
C PHE A 237 18.47 4.72 -2.60
N VAL A 238 18.77 5.76 -1.81
CA VAL A 238 18.33 5.83 -0.41
C VAL A 238 16.82 5.90 -0.30
N LEU A 239 16.17 6.77 -1.08
CA LEU A 239 14.71 6.90 -1.06
C LEU A 239 14.02 5.62 -1.53
N HIS A 240 14.55 4.98 -2.58
CA HIS A 240 14.06 3.68 -3.03
C HIS A 240 14.23 2.61 -1.95
N GLY A 241 15.40 2.58 -1.31
CA GLY A 241 15.72 1.65 -0.22
C GLY A 241 14.83 1.84 1.02
N ILE A 242 14.58 3.09 1.43
CA ILE A 242 13.65 3.41 2.52
C ILE A 242 12.23 2.97 2.16
N ALA A 243 11.77 3.26 0.93
CA ALA A 243 10.47 2.81 0.46
C ALA A 243 10.37 1.27 0.46
N GLY A 244 11.43 0.58 0.01
CA GLY A 244 11.55 -0.88 0.08
C GLY A 244 11.43 -1.41 1.51
N VAL A 245 12.17 -0.83 2.46
CA VAL A 245 12.10 -1.18 3.89
C VAL A 245 10.68 -1.02 4.44
N LEU A 246 10.01 0.09 4.14
CA LEU A 246 8.62 0.31 4.55
C LEU A 246 7.67 -0.71 3.90
N LEU A 247 7.86 -1.02 2.62
CA LEU A 247 7.07 -2.03 1.90
C LEU A 247 7.22 -3.42 2.51
N ILE A 248 8.40 -3.81 3.04
CA ILE A 248 8.54 -5.06 3.80
C ILE A 248 7.56 -5.10 4.97
N LEU A 249 7.57 -4.04 5.80
CA LEU A 249 6.75 -3.97 7.00
C LEU A 249 5.26 -3.99 6.64
N MET A 250 4.86 -3.20 5.64
CA MET A 250 3.48 -3.09 5.20
C MET A 250 2.97 -4.39 4.59
N VAL A 251 3.71 -5.01 3.67
CA VAL A 251 3.33 -6.25 3.01
C VAL A 251 3.30 -7.41 4.00
N ALA A 252 4.29 -7.51 4.90
CA ALA A 252 4.29 -8.52 5.95
C ALA A 252 3.06 -8.40 6.86
N SER A 253 2.74 -7.17 7.28
CA SER A 253 1.54 -6.90 8.10
C SER A 253 0.26 -7.25 7.34
N HIS A 254 0.15 -6.86 6.08
CA HIS A 254 -1.02 -7.15 5.24
C HIS A 254 -1.25 -8.66 5.07
N ILE A 255 -0.21 -9.42 4.75
CA ILE A 255 -0.29 -10.88 4.64
C ILE A 255 -0.68 -11.50 5.98
N TYR A 256 -0.08 -11.04 7.08
CA TYR A 256 -0.37 -11.54 8.41
C TYR A 256 -1.85 -11.34 8.81
N PHE A 257 -2.38 -10.12 8.63
CA PHE A 257 -3.79 -9.84 8.93
C PHE A 257 -4.75 -10.59 7.99
N ALA A 258 -4.36 -10.83 6.74
CA ALA A 258 -5.15 -11.61 5.79
C ALA A 258 -5.28 -13.09 6.21
N ILE A 259 -4.20 -13.73 6.69
CA ILE A 259 -4.24 -15.16 7.06
C ILE A 259 -4.83 -15.44 8.44
N ARG A 260 -5.07 -14.38 9.24
CA ARG A 260 -5.58 -14.47 10.62
C ARG A 260 -6.96 -15.15 10.64
N PRO A 261 -7.18 -16.18 11.49
CA PRO A 261 -8.37 -17.03 11.42
C PRO A 261 -9.72 -16.30 11.37
N ASP A 262 -9.91 -15.29 12.20
CA ASP A 262 -11.12 -14.45 12.30
C ASP A 262 -11.33 -13.49 11.11
N LYS A 263 -10.30 -13.25 10.30
CA LYS A 263 -10.36 -12.38 9.10
C LYS A 263 -10.20 -13.16 7.80
N ARG A 264 -10.02 -14.48 7.83
CA ARG A 264 -9.84 -15.31 6.62
C ARG A 264 -10.96 -15.18 5.60
N TRP A 265 -12.18 -14.86 6.04
CA TRP A 265 -13.31 -14.62 5.14
C TRP A 265 -13.06 -13.42 4.21
N PHE A 266 -12.27 -12.40 4.62
CA PHE A 266 -11.80 -11.34 3.71
C PHE A 266 -10.88 -11.90 2.63
N THR A 267 -9.90 -12.73 2.98
CA THR A 267 -9.03 -13.38 1.98
C THR A 267 -9.81 -14.26 1.04
N TRP A 268 -10.78 -15.01 1.56
CA TRP A 268 -11.68 -15.80 0.72
C TRP A 268 -12.53 -14.93 -0.19
N SER A 269 -12.97 -13.75 0.24
CA SER A 269 -13.65 -12.80 -0.63
C SER A 269 -12.75 -12.30 -1.76
N MET A 270 -11.44 -12.19 -1.52
CA MET A 270 -10.45 -11.80 -2.53
C MET A 270 -10.18 -12.92 -3.54
N ILE A 271 -10.38 -14.18 -3.15
CA ILE A 271 -10.26 -15.36 -4.02
C ILE A 271 -11.58 -15.60 -4.77
N ARG A 272 -12.73 -15.60 -4.09
CA ARG A 272 -14.06 -15.99 -4.62
C ARG A 272 -14.88 -14.82 -5.17
N GLY A 273 -14.63 -13.61 -4.69
CA GLY A 273 -15.31 -12.38 -5.12
C GLY A 273 -16.48 -11.93 -4.23
N TRP A 274 -16.90 -12.74 -3.27
CA TRP A 274 -18.11 -12.49 -2.46
C TRP A 274 -17.90 -12.83 -0.97
N ILE A 275 -18.81 -12.32 -0.14
CA ILE A 275 -18.95 -12.63 1.29
C ILE A 275 -20.38 -13.10 1.58
N ASP A 276 -20.56 -13.91 2.62
CA ASP A 276 -21.90 -14.32 3.06
C ASP A 276 -22.66 -13.14 3.67
N ARG A 277 -23.98 -13.16 3.53
CA ARG A 277 -24.88 -12.17 4.11
C ARG A 277 -24.70 -12.01 5.62
N GLU A 278 -24.47 -13.10 6.34
CA GLU A 278 -24.24 -13.09 7.79
C GLU A 278 -22.96 -12.32 8.15
N HIS A 279 -21.85 -12.60 7.45
CA HIS A 279 -20.60 -11.85 7.60
C HIS A 279 -20.79 -10.37 7.27
N TYR A 280 -21.60 -10.07 6.24
CA TYR A 280 -21.92 -8.70 5.88
C TYR A 280 -22.68 -7.95 6.99
N LEU A 281 -23.78 -8.51 7.49
CA LEU A 281 -24.60 -7.89 8.55
C LEU A 281 -23.85 -7.82 9.90
N ALA A 282 -22.95 -8.76 10.17
CA ALA A 282 -22.14 -8.75 11.37
C ALA A 282 -21.11 -7.60 11.36
N HIS A 283 -20.47 -7.32 10.21
CA HIS A 283 -19.28 -6.45 10.16
C HIS A 283 -19.49 -5.10 9.47
N PHE A 284 -20.56 -4.91 8.72
CA PHE A 284 -20.81 -3.69 7.97
C PHE A 284 -22.16 -3.09 8.32
N ASP A 285 -22.22 -1.77 8.22
CA ASP A 285 -23.45 -1.00 8.35
C ASP A 285 -24.16 -0.92 6.98
N PRO A 286 -25.36 -1.51 6.82
CA PRO A 286 -26.10 -1.45 5.56
C PRO A 286 -26.46 -0.04 5.09
N ASP A 287 -26.54 0.93 6.01
CA ASP A 287 -26.80 2.33 5.67
C ASP A 287 -25.54 3.01 5.10
N LYS A 288 -24.34 2.51 5.46
CA LYS A 288 -23.05 3.02 4.96
C LYS A 288 -22.53 2.25 3.75
N TRP A 289 -23.00 1.02 3.51
CA TRP A 289 -22.69 0.23 2.33
C TRP A 289 -23.94 -0.49 1.82
N SER A 290 -24.79 0.19 1.07
CA SER A 290 -26.00 -0.42 0.51
C SER A 290 -25.68 -1.43 -0.60
N VAL A 291 -26.34 -2.58 -0.56
CA VAL A 291 -26.28 -3.61 -1.61
C VAL A 291 -27.70 -3.94 -2.06
N GLY A 292 -28.01 -3.74 -3.35
CA GLY A 292 -29.32 -4.03 -3.94
C GLY A 292 -29.24 -5.22 -4.91
N ASP A 293 -30.24 -6.11 -4.89
CA ASP A 293 -30.41 -7.25 -5.81
C ASP A 293 -29.15 -8.11 -6.08
N GLY A 294 -28.21 -8.15 -5.12
CA GLY A 294 -26.95 -8.90 -5.20
C GLY A 294 -25.96 -8.49 -6.27
N THR A 295 -26.19 -7.36 -6.93
CA THR A 295 -25.14 -6.65 -7.66
C THR A 295 -24.60 -5.56 -6.75
N ILE A 296 -23.29 -5.29 -6.81
CA ILE A 296 -22.79 -4.02 -6.28
C ILE A 296 -23.56 -2.96 -7.06
N GLN A 297 -24.34 -2.11 -6.41
CA GLN A 297 -24.74 -0.84 -7.04
C GLN A 297 -23.45 -0.05 -7.21
N GLU A 298 -22.77 -0.27 -8.35
CA GLU A 298 -21.54 0.46 -8.69
C GLU A 298 -21.82 1.95 -8.92
N ASN A 299 -23.10 2.35 -8.89
CA ASN A 299 -23.56 3.73 -8.77
C ASN A 299 -24.77 3.82 -7.82
N PRO A 300 -24.60 4.29 -6.57
CA PRO A 300 -25.62 5.17 -5.99
C PRO A 300 -25.73 6.42 -6.90
N PRO A 301 -26.85 7.15 -6.94
CA PRO A 301 -26.89 8.47 -7.58
C PRO A 301 -25.95 9.41 -6.80
N GLY A 302 -24.68 9.41 -7.17
CA GLY A 302 -23.61 10.02 -6.39
C GLY A 302 -22.24 9.89 -7.05
N GLY A 303 -22.20 9.68 -8.36
CA GLY A 303 -21.01 10.00 -9.14
C GLY A 303 -20.86 11.52 -9.15
N ALA A 304 -19.87 12.04 -8.41
CA ALA A 304 -19.51 13.45 -8.35
C ALA A 304 -20.69 14.41 -8.15
N ILE A 305 -21.27 14.43 -6.94
CA ILE A 305 -21.93 15.64 -6.45
C ILE A 305 -21.14 16.11 -5.24
N ALA A 306 -20.33 17.14 -5.47
CA ALA A 306 -19.88 18.03 -4.42
C ALA A 306 -21.07 18.37 -3.53
N ASP A 307 -20.85 18.30 -2.21
CA ASP A 307 -21.74 18.80 -1.16
C ASP A 307 -22.74 19.84 -1.68
N SER A 308 -23.93 19.37 -2.00
CA SER A 308 -25.11 20.20 -2.09
C SER A 308 -26.15 19.51 -1.24
N THR A 309 -26.30 20.04 -0.04
CA THR A 309 -27.57 20.26 0.69
C THR A 309 -27.43 20.01 2.19
N VAL A 310 -26.74 20.93 2.87
CA VAL A 310 -27.30 21.50 4.11
C VAL A 310 -27.26 23.02 3.99
N SER A 311 -28.19 23.56 3.20
CA SER A 311 -28.64 24.93 3.37
C SER A 311 -30.16 24.85 3.47
N ALA A 312 -30.66 24.95 4.69
CA ALA A 312 -32.08 25.11 4.96
C ALA A 312 -32.60 26.35 4.20
N PRO A 313 -33.85 26.35 3.72
CA PRO A 313 -34.43 27.58 3.21
C PRO A 313 -34.52 28.58 4.36
N ARG A 314 -33.82 29.72 4.24
CA ARG A 314 -34.14 30.90 5.03
C ARG A 314 -35.47 31.41 4.49
N VAL A 315 -36.51 31.31 5.30
CA VAL A 315 -37.77 32.01 5.05
C VAL A 315 -37.48 33.47 5.37
N ASP A 316 -37.34 34.29 4.34
CA ASP A 316 -37.28 35.74 4.48
C ASP A 316 -38.72 36.28 4.29
N ASP A 317 -39.18 37.07 5.25
CA ASP A 317 -40.10 38.18 5.03
C ASP A 317 -39.31 39.36 4.42
#